data_AF-A0AB33KWN1-F1
#
_entry.id   AF-A0AB33KWN1-F1
#
_cell.length_a   1.000
_cell.length_b   1.000
_cell.length_c   1.000
_cell.angle_alpha   90.00
_cell.angle_beta   90.00
_cell.angle_gamma   90.00
#
_symmetry.space_group_name_H-M   'P 1'
#
loop_
_entity.id
_entity.type
_entity.pdbx_description
1 polymer ?
#
loop_
_entity_poly.entity_id
_entity_poly.type
_entity_poly.pdbx_seq_one_letter_code
_entity_poly.pdbx_strand_id
1 'polypeptide(L)'
;MRRIKAHLMTPIFYLYKIEEVGQIQMNKKMAKKFKDIYDKNTRVEIFESLQWAEENKDFSFESIMEDAPVRGKLKFTNEEVYDYLMNFKKFMENEEYGLLTDDKPTNRPWEK
;
A
#
# COMPACT_ATOMS: atom_id res chain seq x y z
N MET A 1 -4.07 -13.71 9.63
CA MET A 1 -4.71 -12.43 9.96
C MET A 1 -3.72 -11.34 10.39
N ARG A 2 -2.86 -11.55 11.41
CA ARG A 2 -1.90 -10.50 11.87
C ARG A 2 -0.93 -10.01 10.79
N ARG A 3 -0.42 -10.89 9.92
CA ARG A 3 0.45 -10.52 8.79
C ARG A 3 -0.27 -9.66 7.74
N ILE A 4 -1.46 -10.09 7.32
CA ILE A 4 -2.32 -9.35 6.36
C ILE A 4 -2.56 -7.92 6.84
N LYS A 5 -2.94 -7.76 8.11
CA LYS A 5 -3.14 -6.44 8.71
C LYS A 5 -1.88 -5.59 8.63
N ALA A 6 -0.71 -6.14 9.00
CA ALA A 6 0.55 -5.40 9.00
C ALA A 6 0.93 -4.85 7.61
N HIS A 7 0.72 -5.61 6.53
CA HIS A 7 1.07 -5.14 5.19
C HIS A 7 0.03 -4.18 4.60
N LEU A 8 -1.27 -4.32 4.93
CA LEU A 8 -2.31 -3.34 4.56
C LEU A 8 -2.13 -1.98 5.24
N MET A 9 -1.42 -1.92 6.38
CA MET A 9 -1.06 -0.63 6.98
C MET A 9 -0.28 0.25 5.99
N THR A 10 0.54 -0.32 5.11
CA THR A 10 1.36 0.43 4.15
C THR A 10 0.51 1.30 3.21
N PRO A 11 -0.41 0.74 2.39
CA PRO A 11 -1.26 1.56 1.54
C PRO A 11 -2.18 2.48 2.37
N ILE A 12 -2.76 2.00 3.47
CA ILE A 12 -3.69 2.80 4.31
C ILE A 12 -2.98 4.02 4.92
N PHE A 13 -1.71 3.91 5.29
CA PHE A 13 -0.95 5.01 5.88
C PHE A 13 -0.84 6.23 4.97
N TYR A 14 -0.87 6.05 3.64
CA TYR A 14 -0.89 7.20 2.72
C TYR A 14 -2.17 8.04 2.86
N LEU A 15 -3.31 7.42 3.19
CA LEU A 15 -4.57 8.12 3.39
C LEU A 15 -4.53 9.07 4.60
N TYR A 16 -3.69 8.79 5.60
CA TYR A 16 -3.51 9.68 6.75
C TYR A 16 -2.71 10.96 6.41
N LYS A 17 -2.12 11.04 5.21
CA LYS A 17 -1.25 12.15 4.78
C LYS A 17 -1.87 13.05 3.72
N ILE A 18 -3.11 12.78 3.33
CA ILE A 18 -3.78 13.46 2.22
C ILE A 18 -5.12 14.01 2.68
N GLU A 19 -5.63 14.96 1.92
CA GLU A 19 -6.94 15.53 2.15
C GLU A 19 -8.06 14.85 1.36
N GLU A 20 -7.75 14.31 0.20
CA GLU A 20 -8.69 13.65 -0.70
C GLU A 20 -8.02 12.42 -1.31
N VAL A 21 -8.76 11.32 -1.49
CA VAL A 21 -8.23 10.05 -2.04
C VAL A 21 -7.54 10.26 -3.39
N GLY A 22 -8.07 11.16 -4.23
CA GLY A 22 -7.53 11.49 -5.55
C GLY A 22 -6.15 12.18 -5.55
N GLN A 23 -5.64 12.62 -4.39
CA GLN A 23 -4.31 13.25 -4.30
C GLN A 23 -3.16 12.25 -4.47
N ILE A 24 -3.41 10.95 -4.29
CA ILE A 24 -2.39 9.91 -4.47
C ILE A 24 -2.19 9.65 -5.97
N GLN A 25 -1.07 10.13 -6.50
CA GLN A 25 -0.67 9.86 -7.88
C GLN A 25 0.12 8.56 -7.99
N MET A 26 -0.56 7.47 -8.37
CA MET A 26 0.00 6.15 -8.64
C MET A 26 0.74 6.12 -9.99
N ASN A 27 1.92 6.74 -10.03
CA ASN A 27 2.73 6.94 -11.25
C ASN A 27 4.15 6.35 -11.11
N LYS A 28 4.97 6.51 -12.16
CA LYS A 28 6.38 6.04 -12.19
C LYS A 28 7.22 6.53 -11.01
N LYS A 29 6.99 7.76 -10.54
CA LYS A 29 7.73 8.35 -9.40
C LYS A 29 7.36 7.64 -8.10
N MET A 30 6.07 7.39 -7.89
CA MET A 30 5.60 6.58 -6.76
C MET A 30 6.13 5.16 -6.84
N ALA A 31 6.08 4.52 -8.02
CA ALA A 31 6.59 3.17 -8.21
C ALA A 31 8.09 3.06 -7.89
N LYS A 32 8.90 4.02 -8.36
CA LYS A 32 10.33 4.10 -8.02
C LYS A 32 10.53 4.20 -6.51
N LYS A 33 9.88 5.17 -5.85
CA LYS A 33 9.97 5.34 -4.40
C LYS A 33 9.52 4.07 -3.65
N PHE A 34 8.48 3.40 -4.13
CA PHE A 34 7.97 2.19 -3.49
C PHE A 34 8.99 1.05 -3.56
N LYS A 35 9.65 0.87 -4.70
CA LYS A 35 10.76 -0.09 -4.86
C LYS A 35 11.97 0.29 -4.02
N ASP A 36 12.28 1.59 -3.88
CA ASP A 36 13.39 2.08 -3.04
C ASP A 36 13.19 1.75 -1.56
N ILE A 37 11.95 1.72 -1.08
CA ILE A 37 11.59 1.48 0.32
C ILE A 37 11.39 -0.02 0.61
N TYR A 38 10.71 -0.73 -0.29
CA TYR A 38 10.27 -2.11 -0.08
C TYR A 38 10.94 -3.05 -1.08
N ASP A 39 11.59 -4.09 -0.54
CA ASP A 39 12.12 -5.17 -1.37
C ASP A 39 11.00 -5.94 -2.10
N LYS A 40 11.38 -6.81 -3.03
CA LYS A 40 10.42 -7.55 -3.85
C LYS A 40 9.48 -8.41 -3.02
N ASN A 41 10.00 -9.09 -1.99
CA ASN A 41 9.19 -9.97 -1.15
C ASN A 41 8.13 -9.18 -0.38
N THR A 42 8.52 -8.07 0.24
CA THR A 42 7.59 -7.19 0.96
C THR A 42 6.54 -6.62 0.02
N ARG A 43 6.91 -6.26 -1.22
CA ARG A 43 5.94 -5.82 -2.24
C ARG A 43 4.95 -6.93 -2.60
N VAL A 44 5.40 -8.17 -2.73
CA VAL A 44 4.50 -9.31 -2.97
C VAL A 44 3.55 -9.54 -1.78
N GLU A 45 4.05 -9.48 -0.54
CA GLU A 45 3.21 -9.63 0.67
C GLU A 45 2.15 -8.51 0.79
N ILE A 46 2.49 -7.28 0.40
CA ILE A 46 1.52 -6.17 0.31
C ILE A 46 0.45 -6.50 -0.75
N PHE A 47 0.86 -7.02 -1.91
CA PHE A 47 -0.07 -7.41 -2.97
C PHE A 47 -1.01 -8.53 -2.54
N GLU A 48 -0.51 -9.59 -1.91
CA GLU A 48 -1.33 -10.68 -1.36
C GLU A 48 -2.35 -10.15 -0.34
N SER A 49 -1.95 -9.17 0.46
CA SER A 49 -2.85 -8.55 1.45
C SER A 49 -3.93 -7.70 0.78
N LEU A 50 -3.65 -7.11 -0.39
CA LEU A 50 -4.65 -6.42 -1.23
C LEU A 50 -5.60 -7.41 -1.91
N GLN A 51 -5.13 -8.59 -2.32
CA GLN A 51 -6.01 -9.67 -2.82
C GLN A 51 -6.97 -10.14 -1.72
N TRP A 52 -6.48 -10.30 -0.49
CA TRP A 52 -7.36 -10.59 0.63
C TRP A 52 -8.40 -9.49 0.86
N ALA A 53 -8.02 -8.21 0.73
CA ALA A 53 -8.95 -7.09 0.87
C ALA A 53 -10.07 -7.12 -0.18
N GLU A 54 -9.75 -7.49 -1.44
CA GLU A 54 -10.72 -7.67 -2.54
C GLU A 54 -11.78 -8.73 -2.18
N GLU A 55 -11.38 -9.82 -1.53
CA GLU A 55 -12.29 -10.88 -1.07
C GLU A 55 -13.10 -10.50 0.19
N ASN A 56 -12.72 -9.43 0.88
CA ASN A 56 -13.25 -9.03 2.19
C ASN A 56 -13.74 -7.57 2.19
N LYS A 57 -14.52 -7.17 1.18
CA LYS A 57 -15.01 -5.80 0.99
C LYS A 57 -15.73 -5.19 2.21
N ASP A 58 -16.42 -6.02 3.00
CA ASP A 58 -17.23 -5.58 4.16
C ASP A 58 -16.38 -5.47 5.45
N PHE A 59 -15.08 -5.74 5.35
CA PHE A 59 -14.15 -5.58 6.46
C PHE A 59 -13.98 -4.10 6.83
N SER A 60 -13.92 -3.80 8.13
CA SER A 60 -13.63 -2.46 8.65
C SER A 60 -12.13 -2.16 8.52
N PHE A 61 -11.72 -1.54 7.40
CA PHE A 61 -10.31 -1.28 7.10
C PHE A 61 -9.67 -0.27 8.05
N GLU A 62 -10.45 0.64 8.63
CA GLU A 62 -9.97 1.56 9.67
C GLU A 62 -9.39 0.82 10.88
N SER A 63 -9.94 -0.36 11.20
CA SER A 63 -9.48 -1.18 12.34
C SER A 63 -8.05 -1.69 12.19
N ILE A 64 -7.49 -1.68 10.98
CA ILE A 64 -6.09 -2.07 10.74
C ILE A 64 -5.11 -1.08 11.39
N MET A 65 -5.54 0.18 11.56
CA MET A 65 -4.69 1.26 12.07
C MET A 65 -4.96 1.59 13.54
N GLU A 66 -5.85 0.86 14.23
CA GLU A 66 -6.22 1.12 15.64
C GLU A 66 -5.01 1.18 16.58
N ASP A 67 -4.04 0.28 16.39
CA ASP A 67 -2.83 0.20 17.21
C ASP A 67 -1.62 0.93 16.59
N ALA A 68 -1.80 1.62 15.46
CA ALA A 68 -0.72 2.29 14.76
C ALA A 68 -0.34 3.61 15.48
N PRO A 69 0.96 3.98 15.55
CA PRO A 69 1.39 5.25 16.12
C PRO A 69 1.13 6.42 15.14
N VAL A 70 -0.10 6.55 14.66
CA VAL A 70 -0.56 7.62 13.76
C VAL A 70 -1.45 8.59 14.53
N ARG A 71 -1.34 9.88 14.19
CA ARG A 71 -2.13 10.92 14.85
C ARG A 71 -3.44 11.13 14.08
N GLY A 72 -4.56 11.08 14.80
CA GLY A 72 -5.89 11.34 14.25
C GLY A 72 -6.62 10.07 13.81
N LYS A 73 -7.83 10.25 13.27
CA LYS A 73 -8.63 9.18 12.70
C LYS A 73 -8.59 9.28 11.19
N LEU A 74 -8.71 8.15 10.51
CA LEU A 74 -8.94 8.12 9.08
C LEU A 74 -10.25 8.86 8.80
N LYS A 75 -10.21 9.85 7.90
CA LYS A 75 -11.36 10.71 7.59
C LYS A 75 -12.19 10.23 6.41
N PHE A 76 -11.81 9.09 5.83
CA PHE A 76 -12.46 8.47 4.69
C PHE A 76 -13.40 7.36 5.16
N THR A 77 -14.51 7.19 4.44
CA THR A 77 -15.44 6.09 4.64
C THR A 77 -14.79 4.74 4.30
N ASN A 78 -15.34 3.64 4.82
CA ASN A 78 -14.82 2.31 4.50
C ASN A 78 -14.85 2.00 2.99
N GLU A 79 -15.87 2.50 2.28
CA GLU A 79 -16.00 2.39 0.83
C GLU A 79 -14.87 3.13 0.10
N GLU A 80 -14.60 4.38 0.46
CA GLU A 80 -13.48 5.16 -0.11
C GLU A 80 -12.12 4.50 0.14
N VAL A 81 -11.94 3.91 1.33
CA VAL A 81 -10.72 3.17 1.66
C VAL A 81 -10.61 1.92 0.80
N TYR A 82 -11.69 1.15 0.67
CA TYR A 82 -11.74 -0.04 -0.17
C TYR A 82 -11.41 0.29 -1.63
N ASP A 83 -12.07 1.30 -2.20
CA ASP A 83 -11.83 1.74 -3.59
C ASP A 83 -10.38 2.18 -3.81
N TYR A 84 -9.81 2.90 -2.84
CA TYR A 84 -8.40 3.24 -2.85
C TYR A 84 -7.50 1.99 -2.84
N LEU A 85 -7.79 1.00 -2.00
CA LEU A 85 -7.01 -0.24 -1.94
C LEU A 85 -7.10 -1.00 -3.27
N MET A 86 -8.27 -1.05 -3.91
CA MET A 86 -8.43 -1.68 -5.23
C MET A 86 -7.66 -0.94 -6.33
N ASN A 87 -7.63 0.39 -6.27
CA ASN A 87 -6.78 1.18 -7.16
C ASN A 87 -5.29 0.94 -6.89
N PHE A 88 -4.89 0.80 -5.63
CA PHE A 88 -3.51 0.47 -5.26
C PHE A 88 -3.11 -0.92 -5.77
N LYS A 89 -4.02 -1.90 -5.70
CA LYS A 89 -3.84 -3.25 -6.27
C LYS A 89 -3.57 -3.16 -7.77
N LYS A 90 -4.42 -2.47 -8.53
CA LYS A 90 -4.22 -2.24 -9.98
C LYS A 90 -2.89 -1.56 -10.29
N PHE A 91 -2.46 -0.62 -9.45
CA PHE A 91 -1.16 0.00 -9.57
C PHE A 91 -0.01 -1.01 -9.40
N MET A 92 -0.13 -1.95 -8.46
CA MET A 92 0.87 -3.02 -8.27
C MET A 92 0.87 -4.05 -9.40
N GLU A 93 -0.30 -4.39 -9.95
CA GLU A 93 -0.45 -5.33 -11.08
C GLU A 93 0.09 -4.76 -12.39
N ASN A 94 0.17 -3.45 -12.52
CA ASN A 94 0.61 -2.81 -13.76
C ASN A 94 2.09 -3.13 -14.06
N GLU A 95 2.29 -3.92 -15.12
CA GLU A 95 3.60 -4.38 -15.59
C GLU A 95 4.57 -3.22 -15.91
N GLU A 96 4.06 -2.07 -16.35
CA GLU A 96 4.88 -0.88 -16.65
C GLU A 96 5.68 -0.40 -15.43
N TYR A 97 5.13 -0.59 -14.23
CA TYR A 97 5.78 -0.18 -12.98
C TYR A 97 6.71 -1.26 -12.41
N GLY A 98 6.53 -2.52 -12.81
CA GLY A 98 7.35 -3.66 -12.42
C GLY A 98 7.35 -3.92 -10.90
N LEU A 99 6.27 -3.57 -10.20
CA LEU A 99 6.21 -3.61 -8.74
C LEU A 99 6.21 -5.03 -8.16
N LEU A 100 5.86 -6.04 -8.96
CA LEU A 100 5.87 -7.44 -8.54
C LEU A 100 7.03 -8.25 -9.15
N THR A 101 7.72 -7.70 -10.14
CA THR A 101 8.70 -8.43 -10.95
C THR A 101 10.13 -7.96 -10.75
N ASP A 102 10.36 -6.65 -10.62
CA ASP A 102 11.68 -6.02 -10.50
C ASP A 102 12.38 -6.44 -9.19
N ASP A 103 13.52 -7.12 -9.31
CA ASP A 103 14.34 -7.63 -8.21
C ASP A 103 15.63 -6.83 -7.99
N LYS A 104 15.81 -5.72 -8.73
CA LYS A 104 17.06 -4.96 -8.69
C LYS A 104 17.38 -4.53 -7.26
N PRO A 105 18.63 -4.76 -6.78
CA PRO A 105 19.06 -4.28 -5.49
C PRO A 105 18.97 -2.75 -5.49
N THR A 106 18.25 -2.20 -4.53
CA THR A 106 18.22 -0.76 -4.33
C THR A 106 19.57 -0.39 -3.76
N ASN A 107 20.51 -0.01 -4.63
CA ASN A 107 21.86 0.46 -4.27
C ASN A 107 21.76 1.41 -3.08
N ARG A 108 22.07 0.89 -1.89
CA ARG A 108 22.13 1.67 -0.67
C ARG A 108 23.47 2.40 -0.66
N PRO A 109 23.52 3.71 -0.37
CA PRO A 109 24.77 4.47 -0.37
C PRO A 109 25.89 3.92 0.52
N TRP A 110 25.58 3.04 1.48
CA TRP A 110 26.52 2.42 2.42
C TRP A 110 27.03 1.03 2.00
N GLU A 111 26.69 0.56 0.79
CA GLU A 111 27.18 -0.71 0.22
C GLU A 111 28.39 -0.53 -0.71
N LYS A 112 29.10 0.61 -0.61
CA LYS A 112 30.37 0.89 -1.30
C LYS A 112 31.51 1.07 -0.31
#